data_AF-A0A656JTW3-F1
#
_entry.id   AF-A0A656JTW3-F1
#
_cell.length_a   1.000
_cell.length_b   1.000
_cell.length_c   1.000
_cell.angle_alpha   90.00
_cell.angle_beta   90.00
_cell.angle_gamma   90.00
#
_symmetry.space_group_name_H-M   'P 1'
#
loop_
_entity.id
_entity.type
_entity.pdbx_description
1 polymer ?
#
loop_
_entity_poly.entity_id
_entity_poly.type
_entity_poly.pdbx_seq_one_letter_code
_entity_poly.pdbx_strand_id
1 'polypeptide(L)'
;MRRNHQGLLEFIGRADDQLKVRGYRVEPAEVARVLLGLPSVAQVSVLALPVDEDESRLQLVAYCVATTGASLTIDSLREQLTARLPDYMV
;
A
#
# COMPACT_ATOMS: atom_id res chain seq x y z
N MET A 1 8.65 12.34 1.35
CA MET A 1 9.52 12.55 2.53
C MET A 1 10.84 13.20 2.10
N ARG A 2 11.34 14.19 2.84
CA ARG A 2 12.56 14.99 2.62
C ARG A 2 13.37 14.95 3.92
N ARG A 3 14.70 14.95 3.90
CA ARG A 3 15.47 15.28 5.13
C ARG A 3 15.72 16.78 5.22
N ASN A 4 15.50 17.38 6.37
CA ASN A 4 15.83 18.79 6.59
C ASN A 4 17.31 18.99 6.96
N HIS A 5 17.75 20.24 7.04
CA HIS A 5 19.14 20.60 7.35
C HIS A 5 19.60 20.14 8.74
N GLN A 6 18.69 19.62 9.56
CA GLN A 6 18.96 19.02 10.88
C GLN A 6 19.00 17.48 10.80
N GLY A 7 18.92 16.89 9.62
CA GLY A 7 19.03 15.44 9.39
C GLY A 7 17.76 14.64 9.71
N LEU A 8 16.66 15.30 10.06
CA LEU A 8 15.37 14.67 10.37
C LEU A 8 14.56 14.40 9.10
N LEU A 9 13.91 13.25 9.02
CA LEU A 9 12.97 12.88 7.96
C LEU A 9 11.65 13.68 8.12
N GLU A 10 11.41 14.62 7.22
CA GLU A 10 10.16 15.34 7.00
C GLU A 10 9.27 14.61 6.00
N PHE A 11 8.10 14.10 6.43
CA PHE A 11 7.12 13.55 5.50
C PHE A 11 6.31 14.69 4.84
N ILE A 12 6.69 15.10 3.63
CA ILE A 12 5.89 16.01 2.81
C ILE A 12 5.01 15.16 1.89
N GLY A 13 3.84 14.76 2.39
CA GLY A 13 2.77 14.10 1.64
C GLY A 13 1.47 14.89 1.82
N ARG A 14 0.61 14.93 0.80
CA ARG A 14 -0.63 15.71 0.80
C ARG A 14 -1.58 15.20 1.88
N ALA A 15 -2.35 16.11 2.48
CA ALA A 15 -3.27 15.81 3.59
C ALA A 15 -4.41 14.84 3.23
N ASP A 16 -4.56 14.53 1.95
CA ASP A 16 -5.44 13.53 1.37
C ASP A 16 -4.61 12.57 0.52
N ASP A 17 -4.35 11.35 1.03
CA ASP A 17 -3.57 10.28 0.37
C ASP A 17 -4.23 9.72 -0.91
N GLN A 18 -5.28 10.37 -1.42
CA GLN A 18 -5.98 9.99 -2.65
C GLN A 18 -5.10 10.28 -3.87
N LEU A 19 -4.60 9.21 -4.47
CA LEU A 19 -3.71 9.24 -5.63
C LEU A 19 -4.34 8.56 -6.83
N LYS A 20 -3.89 8.92 -8.03
CA LYS A 20 -4.38 8.32 -9.27
C LYS A 20 -3.53 7.12 -9.65
N VAL A 21 -4.09 5.92 -9.58
CA VAL A 21 -3.48 4.68 -10.11
C VAL A 21 -4.27 4.28 -11.34
N ARG A 22 -3.62 4.20 -12.51
CA ARG A 22 -4.26 3.79 -13.78
C ARG A 22 -5.55 4.58 -14.10
N GLY A 23 -5.60 5.86 -13.72
CA GLY A 23 -6.76 6.75 -13.91
C GLY A 23 -7.82 6.70 -12.80
N TYR A 24 -7.73 5.76 -11.86
CA TYR A 24 -8.66 5.61 -10.74
C TYR A 24 -8.18 6.36 -9.50
N ARG A 25 -9.10 6.96 -8.76
CA ARG A 25 -8.82 7.53 -7.43
C ARG A 25 -8.74 6.37 -6.44
N VAL A 26 -7.59 6.23 -5.80
CA VAL A 26 -7.29 5.12 -4.90
C VAL A 26 -6.80 5.66 -3.56
N GLU A 27 -7.25 5.01 -2.48
CA GLU A 27 -6.81 5.27 -1.12
C GLU A 27 -5.95 4.08 -0.64
N PRO A 28 -4.62 4.22 -0.55
CA PRO A 28 -3.76 3.15 -0.04
C PRO A 28 -4.17 2.66 1.36
N ALA A 29 -4.73 3.55 2.18
CA ALA A 29 -5.28 3.23 3.50
C ALA A 29 -6.44 2.22 3.44
N GLU A 30 -7.21 2.17 2.35
CA GLU A 30 -8.28 1.19 2.18
C GLU A 30 -7.71 -0.22 1.99
N VAL A 31 -6.70 -0.36 1.12
CA VAL A 31 -5.96 -1.61 0.92
C VAL A 31 -5.30 -2.07 2.22
N ALA A 32 -4.66 -1.14 2.93
CA ALA A 32 -4.05 -1.40 4.23
C ALA A 32 -5.07 -1.92 5.25
N ARG A 33 -6.26 -1.32 5.32
CA ARG A 33 -7.33 -1.73 6.24
C ARG A 33 -7.85 -3.13 5.93
N VAL A 34 -8.00 -3.49 4.65
CA VAL A 34 -8.40 -4.85 4.25
C VAL A 34 -7.33 -5.87 4.64
N LEU A 35 -6.05 -5.57 4.41
CA LEU A 35 -4.93 -6.44 4.77
C LEU A 35 -4.80 -6.61 6.28
N LEU A 36 -4.90 -5.53 7.07
CA LEU A 36 -4.86 -5.59 8.54
C LEU A 36 -6.05 -6.34 9.14
N GLY A 37 -7.16 -6.45 8.42
CA GLY A 37 -8.31 -7.26 8.84
C GLY A 37 -8.05 -8.77 8.75
N LEU A 38 -6.96 -9.21 8.12
CA LEU A 38 -6.61 -10.62 8.00
C LEU A 38 -5.88 -11.10 9.27
N PRO A 39 -6.30 -12.21 9.91
CA PRO A 39 -5.62 -12.73 11.11
C PRO A 39 -4.13 -13.06 10.92
N SER A 40 -3.73 -13.33 9.67
CA SER A 40 -2.36 -13.66 9.30
C SER A 40 -1.44 -12.44 9.16
N VAL A 41 -1.98 -11.21 9.18
CA VAL A 41 -1.22 -9.96 9.00
C VAL A 41 -1.17 -9.20 10.32
N ALA A 42 0.04 -9.02 10.87
CA ALA A 42 0.25 -8.27 12.10
C ALA A 42 0.42 -6.77 11.86
N GLN A 43 1.08 -6.39 10.76
CA GLN A 43 1.30 -5.00 10.37
C GLN A 43 1.28 -4.88 8.85
N VAL A 44 0.87 -3.71 8.35
CA VAL A 44 0.95 -3.40 6.93
C VAL A 44 1.28 -1.94 6.70
N SER A 45 1.97 -1.67 5.60
CA SER A 45 2.04 -0.33 5.00
C SER A 45 1.84 -0.46 3.50
N VAL A 46 1.02 0.41 2.91
CA VAL A 46 0.74 0.42 1.47
C VAL A 46 1.22 1.74 0.91
N LEU A 47 2.09 1.67 -0.09
CA LEU A 47 2.67 2.82 -0.76
C LEU A 47 2.26 2.80 -2.24
N ALA A 48 2.13 3.99 -2.84
CA ALA A 48 2.13 4.12 -4.27
C ALA A 48 3.54 4.43 -4.75
N LEU A 49 4.09 3.56 -5.59
CA LEU A 49 5.43 3.70 -6.15
C LEU A 49 5.34 3.81 -7.67
N PRO A 50 6.24 4.57 -8.33
CA PRO A 50 6.38 4.55 -9.78
C PRO A 50 6.62 3.14 -10.33
N VAL A 51 6.16 2.92 -11.55
CA VAL A 51 6.52 1.78 -12.37
C VAL A 51 7.70 2.20 -13.23
N ASP A 52 8.87 1.62 -12.95
CA ASP A 52 10.14 1.95 -13.61
C ASP A 52 10.50 3.44 -13.47
N GLU A 53 11.04 4.05 -14.53
CA GLU A 53 11.45 5.46 -14.56
C GLU A 53 10.27 6.43 -14.79
N ASP A 54 9.05 5.92 -15.01
CA ASP A 54 7.86 6.74 -15.27
C ASP A 54 7.13 7.10 -13.96
N GLU A 55 7.45 8.28 -13.42
CA GLU A 55 6.83 8.81 -12.19
C GLU A 55 5.30 9.01 -12.30
N SER A 56 4.75 9.07 -13.52
CA SER A 56 3.31 9.25 -13.73
C SER A 56 2.52 7.95 -13.58
N ARG A 57 3.17 6.80 -13.73
CA ARG A 57 2.55 5.48 -13.62
C ARG A 57 2.80 4.91 -12.25
N LEU A 58 1.82 5.04 -11.37
CA LEU A 58 1.89 4.49 -10.03
C LEU A 58 1.37 3.04 -9.97
N GLN A 59 1.95 2.24 -9.08
CA GLN A 59 1.46 0.94 -8.63
C GLN A 59 1.37 0.93 -7.10
N LEU A 60 0.40 0.20 -6.56
CA LEU A 60 0.34 -0.04 -5.12
C LEU A 60 1.30 -1.17 -4.72
N VAL A 61 2.05 -0.94 -3.66
CA VAL A 61 2.96 -1.93 -3.07
C VAL A 61 2.65 -2.03 -1.58
N ALA A 62 2.26 -3.23 -1.15
CA ALA A 62 1.98 -3.54 0.24
C ALA A 62 3.18 -4.26 0.88
N TYR A 63 3.68 -3.71 1.97
CA TYR A 63 4.65 -4.34 2.85
C TYR A 63 3.88 -4.93 4.05
N CYS A 64 3.89 -6.25 4.17
CA CYS A 64 3.15 -6.96 5.22
C CYS A 64 4.11 -7.65 6.19
N VAL A 65 3.77 -7.63 7.47
CA VAL A 65 4.41 -8.46 8.50
C VAL A 65 3.44 -9.55 8.89
N ALA A 66 3.88 -10.80 8.84
CA ALA A 66 3.05 -11.93 9.25
C ALA A 66 2.85 -11.96 10.77
N THR A 67 1.66 -12.36 11.22
CA THR A 67 1.44 -12.75 12.61
C THR A 67 2.34 -13.92 12.99
N THR A 68 2.83 -13.97 14.23
CA THR A 68 3.69 -15.06 14.71
C THR A 68 3.05 -16.43 14.46
N GLY A 69 3.76 -17.32 13.77
CA GLY A 69 3.27 -18.66 13.41
C GLY A 69 2.36 -18.72 12.17
N ALA A 70 2.01 -17.57 11.58
CA ALA A 70 1.32 -17.52 10.29
C ALA A 70 2.33 -17.43 9.14
N SER A 71 1.90 -17.88 7.96
CA SER A 71 2.61 -17.67 6.69
C SER A 71 1.76 -16.79 5.79
N LEU A 72 2.41 -15.92 5.03
CA LEU A 72 1.78 -15.08 4.01
C LEU A 72 2.18 -15.59 2.64
N THR A 73 1.20 -15.86 1.79
CA THR A 73 1.44 -16.14 0.37
C THR A 73 0.82 -15.03 -0.47
N ILE A 74 1.49 -14.67 -1.57
CA ILE A 74 1.01 -13.60 -2.47
C ILE A 74 -0.38 -13.96 -3.01
N ASP A 75 -0.59 -15.22 -3.39
CA ASP A 75 -1.86 -15.67 -3.96
C ASP A 75 -3.02 -15.55 -2.97
N SER A 76 -2.83 -15.97 -1.72
CA SER A 76 -3.89 -15.85 -0.70
C SER A 76 -4.21 -14.39 -0.37
N LEU A 77 -3.19 -13.51 -0.32
CA LEU A 77 -3.40 -12.09 -0.11
C LEU A 77 -4.16 -11.45 -1.27
N ARG A 78 -3.79 -11.78 -2.52
CA ARG A 78 -4.49 -11.30 -3.72
C ARG A 78 -5.94 -11.76 -3.75
N GLU A 79 -6.20 -13.03 -3.48
CA GLU A 79 -7.56 -13.56 -3.43
C GLU A 79 -8.43 -12.80 -2.40
N GLN A 80 -7.91 -12.58 -1.20
CA GLN A 80 -8.61 -11.83 -0.14
C GLN A 80 -8.86 -10.37 -0.51
N LEU A 81 -7.93 -9.74 -1.25
CA LEU A 81 -8.08 -8.37 -1.72
C LEU A 81 -9.10 -8.26 -2.85
N THR A 82 -8.98 -9.08 -3.90
CA THR A 82 -9.91 -9.08 -5.05
C THR A 82 -11.35 -9.41 -4.63
N ALA A 83 -11.54 -10.20 -3.57
CA ALA A 83 -12.87 -10.48 -3.03
C ALA A 83 -13.55 -9.25 -2.36
N ARG A 84 -12.80 -8.19 -2.04
CA ARG A 84 -13.26 -7.05 -1.22
C ARG A 84 -13.05 -5.69 -1.87
N LEU A 85 -12.11 -5.61 -2.81
CA LEU A 85 -11.68 -4.40 -3.48
C LEU A 85 -11.78 -4.56 -5.00
N PRO A 86 -12.02 -3.48 -5.74
CA PRO A 86 -11.93 -3.49 -7.19
C PRO A 86 -10.53 -3.88 -7.69
N ASP A 87 -10.46 -4.52 -8.86
CA ASP A 87 -9.21 -5.00 -9.46
C ASP A 87 -8.13 -3.94 -9.63
N TYR A 88 -8.48 -2.66 -9.79
CA TYR A 88 -7.51 -1.58 -9.93
C TYR A 88 -6.80 -1.21 -8.62
N MET A 89 -7.24 -1.75 -7.48
CA MET A 89 -6.60 -1.58 -6.16
C MET A 89 -5.72 -2.78 -5.75
N VAL A 90 -5.60 -3.81 -6.60
CA VAL A 90 -4.89 -5.07 -6.31
C VAL A 90 -3.67 -5.27 -7.22
#